data_AF-M2RIB3-F1
#
_entry.id   AF-M2RIB3-F1
#
_cell.length_a   1.000
_cell.length_b   1.000
_cell.length_c   1.000
_cell.angle_alpha   90.00
_cell.angle_beta   90.00
_cell.angle_gamma   90.00
#
_symmetry.space_group_name_H-M   'P 1'
#
loop_
_entity.id
_entity.type
_entity.pdbx_description
1 polymer ?
#
loop_
_entity_poly.entity_id
_entity_poly.type
_entity_poly.pdbx_seq_one_letter_code
_entity_poly.pdbx_strand_id
1 'polypeptide(L)'
;MGPRRFQPPPPLVYSTRSSIDSEKHSDVDAALKQLKTCTRRLQAALSAHRTELQVLERLYYKGKNQHRQALFWRRVEETRKYGERLNGMAMHELVEALRLSFWGDAWREKPKLLRGPWTHVPNKEVGLHVLRRCSDCLSLIRKVSTPSETNFSDNHTLKAVPRAIGQCIPVSYW
;
A
#
# COMPACT_ATOMS: atom_id res chain seq x y z
N MET A 1 -11.16 -20.57 -14.76
CA MET A 1 -11.45 -19.46 -13.82
C MET A 1 -10.16 -19.09 -13.11
N GLY A 2 -9.63 -17.88 -13.32
CA GLY A 2 -8.44 -17.43 -12.58
C GLY A 2 -8.74 -17.32 -11.09
N PRO A 3 -7.76 -17.50 -10.19
CA PRO A 3 -7.99 -17.37 -8.75
C PRO A 3 -8.55 -15.99 -8.45
N ARG A 4 -9.63 -15.92 -7.65
CA ARG A 4 -10.19 -14.66 -7.15
C ARG A 4 -9.07 -13.92 -6.43
N ARG A 5 -8.60 -12.82 -7.02
CA ARG A 5 -7.47 -12.00 -6.51
C ARG A 5 -7.79 -11.29 -5.19
N PHE A 6 -9.07 -11.27 -4.83
CA PHE A 6 -9.60 -10.77 -3.56
C PHE A 6 -10.15 -11.96 -2.79
N GLN A 7 -9.35 -12.47 -1.85
CA GLN A 7 -9.90 -13.33 -0.81
C GLN A 7 -10.61 -12.43 0.21
N PRO A 8 -11.87 -12.72 0.56
CA PRO A 8 -12.54 -12.00 1.63
C PRO A 8 -11.73 -12.16 2.92
N PRO A 9 -11.74 -11.14 3.80
CA PRO A 9 -11.13 -11.29 5.11
C PRO A 9 -11.81 -12.47 5.85
N PRO A 10 -11.04 -13.25 6.62
CA PRO A 10 -11.63 -14.29 7.45
C PRO A 10 -12.59 -13.66 8.48
N PRO A 11 -13.59 -14.41 8.95
CA PRO A 11 -14.46 -13.95 10.03
C PRO A 11 -13.63 -13.53 11.25
N LEU A 12 -13.98 -12.36 11.81
CA LEU A 12 -13.40 -11.87 13.04
C LEU A 12 -13.99 -12.65 14.21
N VAL A 13 -13.14 -13.40 14.89
CA VAL A 13 -13.47 -14.05 16.16
C VAL A 13 -12.53 -13.48 17.21
N TYR A 14 -13.09 -13.13 18.36
CA TYR A 14 -12.35 -12.50 19.45
C TYR A 14 -12.21 -13.46 20.61
N SER A 15 -11.02 -13.49 21.20
CA SER A 15 -10.81 -14.05 22.54
C SER A 15 -10.65 -12.91 23.52
N THR A 16 -11.20 -13.06 24.73
CA THR A 16 -11.09 -12.03 25.76
C THR A 16 -9.65 -11.94 26.26
N ARG A 17 -9.23 -10.76 26.73
CA ARG A 17 -7.90 -10.58 27.32
C ARG A 17 -7.60 -11.59 28.43
N SER A 18 -8.60 -11.91 29.26
CA SER A 18 -8.48 -12.86 30.35
C SER A 18 -8.23 -14.30 29.92
N SER A 19 -8.46 -14.66 28.65
CA SER A 19 -8.19 -16.00 28.14
C SER A 19 -6.73 -16.19 27.71
N ILE A 20 -5.90 -15.15 27.82
CA ILE A 20 -4.49 -15.16 27.46
C ILE A 20 -3.68 -15.09 28.75
N ASP A 21 -2.56 -15.81 28.75
CA ASP A 21 -1.63 -15.76 29.86
C ASP A 21 -1.07 -14.34 30.07
N SER A 22 -1.03 -13.92 31.33
CA SER A 22 -0.64 -12.59 31.74
C SER A 22 0.79 -12.23 31.32
N GLU A 23 1.68 -13.22 31.20
CA GLU A 23 3.06 -13.05 30.72
C GLU A 23 3.10 -12.49 29.29
N LYS A 24 2.14 -12.89 28.45
CA LYS A 24 2.03 -12.47 27.03
C LYS A 24 1.40 -11.10 26.85
N HIS A 25 0.89 -10.48 27.90
CA HIS A 25 0.27 -9.15 27.79
C HIS A 25 1.27 -8.09 27.31
N SER A 26 2.51 -8.18 27.79
CA SER A 26 3.58 -7.25 27.42
C SER A 26 3.94 -7.33 25.92
N ASP A 27 3.94 -8.53 25.35
CA ASP A 27 4.15 -8.77 23.93
C ASP A 27 3.03 -8.17 23.07
N VAL A 28 1.77 -8.31 23.52
CA VAL A 28 0.62 -7.72 22.82
C VAL A 28 0.70 -6.19 22.85
N ASP A 29 1.06 -5.60 23.99
CA ASP A 29 1.24 -4.15 24.10
C ASP A 29 2.37 -3.65 23.17
N ALA A 30 3.49 -4.37 23.11
CA ALA A 30 4.59 -4.08 22.19
C ALA A 30 4.13 -4.18 20.73
N ALA A 31 3.40 -5.23 20.37
CA ALA A 31 2.86 -5.43 19.02
C ALA A 31 1.89 -4.30 18.63
N LEU A 32 0.99 -3.90 19.54
CA LEU A 32 0.05 -2.79 19.31
C LEU A 32 0.76 -1.44 19.12
N LYS A 33 1.83 -1.19 19.87
CA LYS A 33 2.68 0.00 19.69
C LYS A 33 3.34 0.02 18.31
N GLN A 34 3.85 -1.14 17.86
CA GLN A 34 4.42 -1.27 16.52
C GLN A 34 3.36 -1.12 15.43
N LEU A 35 2.19 -1.73 15.59
CA LEU A 35 1.05 -1.58 14.68
C LEU A 35 0.64 -0.12 14.54
N LYS A 36 0.48 0.61 15.65
CA LYS A 36 0.16 2.05 15.62
C LYS A 36 1.20 2.86 14.83
N THR A 37 2.48 2.57 15.07
CA THR A 37 3.59 3.24 14.36
C THR A 37 3.57 2.90 12.87
N CYS A 38 3.32 1.64 12.54
CA CYS A 38 3.20 1.13 11.18
C CYS A 38 2.04 1.78 10.44
N THR A 39 0.83 1.82 11.02
CA THR A 39 -0.34 2.46 10.42
C THR A 39 -0.06 3.92 10.07
N ARG A 40 0.54 4.69 10.99
CA ARG A 40 0.87 6.11 10.73
C ARG A 40 1.85 6.26 9.57
N ARG A 41 2.89 5.43 9.51
CA ARG A 41 3.88 5.45 8.41
C ARG A 41 3.22 5.06 7.09
N LEU A 42 2.37 4.05 7.11
CA LEU A 42 1.64 3.56 5.96
C LEU A 42 0.67 4.62 5.41
N GLN A 43 -0.04 5.33 6.31
CA GLN A 43 -0.90 6.45 5.93
C GLN A 43 -0.12 7.54 5.19
N ALA A 44 1.03 7.96 5.75
CA ALA A 44 1.88 8.97 5.13
C ALA A 44 2.39 8.50 3.76
N ALA A 45 2.91 7.27 3.67
CA ALA A 45 3.43 6.70 2.42
C ALA A 45 2.35 6.56 1.34
N LEU A 46 1.15 6.07 1.70
CA LEU A 46 0.04 5.93 0.75
C LEU A 46 -0.54 7.27 0.32
N SER A 47 -0.53 8.29 1.20
CA SER A 47 -0.90 9.65 0.84
C SER A 47 0.05 10.22 -0.20
N ALA A 48 1.37 10.06 0.00
CA ALA A 48 2.38 10.51 -0.97
C ALA A 48 2.22 9.77 -2.31
N HIS A 49 2.08 8.44 -2.28
CA HIS A 49 1.82 7.61 -3.46
C HIS A 49 0.58 8.07 -4.23
N ARG A 50 -0.50 8.44 -3.53
CA ARG A 50 -1.72 8.95 -4.17
C ARG A 50 -1.48 10.27 -4.89
N THR A 51 -0.71 11.18 -4.29
CA THR A 51 -0.32 12.44 -4.94
C THR A 51 0.51 12.18 -6.20
N GLU A 52 1.48 11.27 -6.13
CA GLU A 52 2.29 10.88 -7.29
C GLU A 52 1.44 10.25 -8.39
N LEU A 53 0.49 9.39 -8.03
CA LEU A 53 -0.42 8.77 -8.99
C LEU A 53 -1.30 9.81 -9.70
N GLN A 54 -1.78 10.84 -9.00
CA GLN A 54 -2.53 11.94 -9.61
C GLN A 54 -1.70 12.74 -10.61
N VAL A 55 -0.41 12.97 -10.32
CA VAL A 55 0.51 13.60 -11.27
C VAL A 55 0.67 12.71 -12.51
N LEU A 56 0.86 11.40 -12.30
CA LEU A 56 1.00 10.42 -13.38
C LEU A 56 -0.25 10.33 -14.26
N GLU A 57 -1.45 10.40 -13.66
CA GLU A 57 -2.73 10.42 -14.39
C GLU A 57 -2.85 11.65 -15.30
N ARG A 58 -2.46 12.84 -14.81
CA ARG A 58 -2.45 14.07 -15.60
C ARG A 58 -1.45 14.00 -16.75
N LEU A 59 -0.25 13.47 -16.48
CA LEU A 59 0.76 13.23 -17.52
C LEU A 59 0.23 12.25 -18.57
N TYR A 60 -0.35 11.13 -18.11
CA TYR A 60 -0.93 10.11 -18.97
C TYR A 60 -2.00 10.69 -19.91
N TYR A 61 -2.92 11.48 -19.37
CA TYR A 61 -3.97 12.12 -20.17
C TYR A 61 -3.40 13.01 -21.28
N LYS A 62 -2.36 13.81 -20.99
CA LYS A 62 -1.73 14.71 -21.97
C LYS A 62 -0.88 13.98 -23.01
N GLY A 63 -0.10 12.98 -22.60
CA GLY A 63 0.90 12.33 -23.47
C GLY A 63 0.42 11.10 -24.23
N LYS A 64 -0.78 10.57 -23.94
CA LYS A 64 -1.25 9.28 -24.47
C LYS A 64 -1.21 9.19 -26.00
N ASN A 65 -1.66 10.23 -26.68
CA ASN A 65 -1.75 10.21 -28.14
C ASN A 65 -0.41 10.51 -28.82
N GLN A 66 0.49 11.25 -28.17
CA GLN A 66 1.80 11.62 -28.70
C GLN A 66 2.85 10.52 -28.54
N HIS A 67 2.75 9.73 -27.47
CA HIS A 67 3.80 8.78 -27.10
C HIS A 67 3.34 7.32 -27.06
N ARG A 68 2.16 6.99 -27.60
CA ARG A 68 1.56 5.65 -27.51
C ARG A 68 2.50 4.50 -27.86
N GLN A 69 3.37 4.69 -28.85
CA GLN A 69 4.31 3.66 -29.31
C GLN A 69 5.66 3.68 -28.59
N ALA A 70 5.96 4.74 -27.84
CA ALA A 70 7.25 4.89 -27.18
C ALA A 70 7.40 3.90 -26.01
N LEU A 71 8.57 3.28 -25.90
CA LEU A 71 8.85 2.29 -24.85
C LEU A 71 8.75 2.89 -23.44
N PHE A 72 9.16 4.15 -23.27
CA PHE A 72 9.01 4.85 -21.99
C PHE A 72 7.53 5.04 -21.62
N TRP A 73 6.65 5.21 -22.61
CA TRP A 73 5.22 5.38 -22.37
C TRP A 73 4.56 4.09 -21.89
N ARG A 74 5.00 2.93 -22.41
CA ARG A 74 4.58 1.62 -21.89
C ARG A 74 4.95 1.47 -20.40
N ARG A 75 6.13 1.93 -19.99
CA ARG A 75 6.55 1.94 -18.57
C ARG A 75 5.69 2.88 -17.71
N VAL A 76 5.31 4.04 -18.24
CA VAL A 76 4.36 4.96 -17.58
C VAL A 76 3.00 4.28 -17.38
N GLU A 77 2.47 3.62 -18.42
CA GLU A 77 1.21 2.87 -18.33
C GLU A 77 1.27 1.73 -17.31
N GLU A 78 2.37 0.98 -17.28
CA GLU A 78 2.59 -0.09 -16.30
C GLU A 78 2.66 0.46 -14.88
N THR A 79 3.46 1.50 -14.66
CA THR A 79 3.58 2.17 -13.35
C THR A 79 2.22 2.65 -12.86
N ARG A 80 1.40 3.22 -13.74
CA ARG A 80 0.02 3.63 -13.42
C ARG A 80 -0.85 2.46 -12.98
N LYS A 81 -0.85 1.36 -13.76
CA LYS A 81 -1.63 0.15 -13.44
C LYS A 81 -1.23 -0.45 -12.09
N TYR A 82 0.07 -0.49 -11.79
CA TYR A 82 0.54 -0.95 -10.49
C TYR A 82 0.19 0.02 -9.36
N GLY A 83 0.28 1.33 -9.60
CA GLY A 83 -0.11 2.35 -8.63
C GLY A 83 -1.59 2.30 -8.28
N GLU A 84 -2.47 2.17 -9.28
CA GLU A 84 -3.91 1.95 -9.09
C GLU A 84 -4.18 0.66 -8.31
N ARG A 85 -3.47 -0.43 -8.66
CA ARG A 85 -3.60 -1.72 -7.96
C ARG A 85 -3.17 -1.64 -6.51
N LEU A 86 -2.06 -0.95 -6.20
CA LEU A 86 -1.57 -0.74 -4.84
C LEU A 86 -2.59 0.05 -4.01
N ASN A 87 -3.13 1.13 -4.58
CA ASN A 87 -4.17 1.93 -3.95
C ASN A 87 -5.44 1.10 -3.66
N GLY A 88 -5.84 0.25 -4.61
CA GLY A 88 -6.98 -0.66 -4.45
C GLY A 88 -6.80 -1.77 -3.40
N MET A 89 -5.60 -1.97 -2.83
CA MET A 89 -5.40 -2.94 -1.76
C MET A 89 -5.85 -2.44 -0.39
N ALA A 90 -6.11 -1.13 -0.23
CA ALA A 90 -6.59 -0.52 1.03
C ALA A 90 -5.75 -0.96 2.26
N MET A 91 -4.42 -0.96 2.10
CA MET A 91 -3.51 -1.51 3.10
C MET A 91 -3.56 -0.75 4.43
N HIS A 92 -3.79 0.56 4.39
CA HIS A 92 -3.95 1.37 5.59
C HIS A 92 -5.17 0.91 6.39
N GLU A 93 -6.31 0.78 5.73
CA GLU A 93 -7.57 0.35 6.33
C GLU A 93 -7.44 -1.07 6.88
N LEU A 94 -6.75 -1.96 6.18
CA LEU A 94 -6.55 -3.35 6.61
C LEU A 94 -5.71 -3.46 7.89
N VAL A 95 -4.57 -2.75 7.94
CA VAL A 95 -3.69 -2.77 9.12
C VAL A 95 -4.35 -2.04 10.30
N GLU A 96 -5.08 -0.96 10.03
CA GLU A 96 -5.83 -0.25 11.06
C GLU A 96 -6.98 -1.08 11.61
N ALA A 97 -7.70 -1.82 10.76
CA ALA A 97 -8.74 -2.75 11.21
C ALA A 97 -8.18 -3.85 12.13
N LEU A 98 -7.02 -4.42 11.80
CA LEU A 98 -6.31 -5.36 12.67
C LEU A 98 -5.90 -4.72 14.00
N ARG A 99 -5.51 -3.45 14.01
CA ARG A 99 -5.21 -2.74 15.27
C ARG A 99 -6.47 -2.57 16.10
N LEU A 100 -7.56 -2.10 15.50
CA LEU A 100 -8.82 -1.81 16.18
C LEU A 100 -9.52 -3.08 16.72
N SER A 101 -9.29 -4.25 16.09
CA SER A 101 -9.88 -5.52 16.54
C SER A 101 -9.49 -5.93 17.96
N PHE A 102 -8.41 -5.37 18.52
CA PHE A 102 -8.02 -5.60 19.91
C PHE A 102 -8.94 -4.93 20.95
N TRP A 103 -9.88 -4.10 20.50
CA TRP A 103 -10.92 -3.48 21.34
C TRP A 103 -12.32 -4.06 21.08
N GLY A 104 -12.44 -5.16 20.34
CA GLY A 104 -13.71 -5.81 19.99
C GLY A 104 -14.62 -4.91 19.14
N ASP A 105 -15.93 -4.95 19.34
CA ASP A 105 -16.86 -4.04 18.65
C ASP A 105 -17.09 -2.72 19.40
N ALA A 106 -16.67 -2.65 20.67
CA ALA A 106 -16.91 -1.52 21.56
C ALA A 106 -16.22 -0.22 21.11
N TRP A 107 -15.14 -0.30 20.32
CA TRP A 107 -14.47 0.91 19.81
C TRP A 107 -15.35 1.70 18.84
N ARG A 108 -16.31 1.05 18.16
CA ARG A 108 -17.23 1.71 17.21
C ARG A 108 -18.16 2.70 17.92
N GLU A 109 -18.62 2.31 19.11
CA GLU A 109 -19.53 3.12 19.93
C GLU A 109 -18.78 4.12 20.81
N LYS A 110 -17.60 3.73 21.32
CA LYS A 110 -16.85 4.50 22.32
C LYS A 110 -15.38 4.66 21.90
N PRO A 111 -15.05 5.64 21.03
CA PRO A 111 -13.68 5.88 20.57
C PRO A 111 -12.69 6.19 21.71
N LYS A 112 -13.18 6.68 22.85
CA LYS A 112 -12.37 6.92 24.06
C LYS A 112 -11.71 5.64 24.58
N LEU A 113 -12.27 4.46 24.31
CA LEU A 113 -11.70 3.16 24.70
C LEU A 113 -10.35 2.89 24.06
N LEU A 114 -10.06 3.48 22.90
CA LEU A 114 -8.75 3.35 22.22
C LEU A 114 -7.59 3.98 23.00
N ARG A 115 -7.88 4.78 24.03
CA ARG A 115 -6.89 5.33 24.96
C ARG A 115 -6.62 4.39 26.15
N GLY A 116 -7.52 3.43 26.38
CA GLY A 116 -7.42 2.45 27.45
C GLY A 116 -6.68 1.18 27.01
N PRO A 117 -6.54 0.21 27.93
CA PRO A 117 -5.96 -1.09 27.60
C PRO A 117 -6.80 -1.82 26.55
N TRP A 118 -6.16 -2.69 25.78
CA TRP A 118 -6.85 -3.61 24.90
C TRP A 118 -7.67 -4.62 25.72
N THR A 119 -8.73 -5.14 25.11
CA THR A 119 -9.74 -5.97 25.79
C THR A 119 -9.92 -7.33 25.12
N HIS A 120 -9.57 -7.43 23.84
CA HIS A 120 -9.74 -8.61 23.02
C HIS A 120 -8.48 -8.90 22.23
N VAL A 121 -8.35 -10.12 21.73
CA VAL A 121 -7.35 -10.49 20.74
C VAL A 121 -8.06 -11.14 19.55
N PRO A 122 -7.78 -10.68 18.33
CA PRO A 122 -8.34 -11.30 17.13
C PRO A 122 -7.74 -12.69 16.92
N ASN A 123 -8.52 -13.56 16.29
CA ASN A 123 -8.06 -14.86 15.85
C ASN A 123 -6.85 -14.77 14.89
N LYS A 124 -5.98 -15.77 14.97
CA LYS A 124 -4.71 -15.82 14.20
C LYS A 124 -4.93 -15.74 12.70
N GLU A 125 -6.06 -16.20 12.19
CA GLU A 125 -6.39 -16.19 10.77
C GLU A 125 -6.44 -14.77 10.21
N VAL A 126 -6.93 -13.80 11.00
CA VAL A 126 -6.98 -12.38 10.60
C VAL A 126 -5.57 -11.81 10.53
N GLY A 127 -4.74 -12.09 11.54
CA GLY A 127 -3.32 -11.68 11.52
C GLY A 127 -2.58 -12.26 10.32
N LEU A 128 -2.73 -13.55 10.04
CA LEU A 128 -2.15 -14.22 8.87
C LEU A 128 -2.66 -13.65 7.55
N HIS A 129 -3.95 -13.30 7.47
CA HIS A 129 -4.52 -12.64 6.31
C HIS A 129 -3.83 -11.29 6.06
N VAL A 130 -3.71 -10.43 7.07
CA VAL A 130 -3.04 -9.12 6.94
C VAL A 130 -1.58 -9.30 6.51
N LEU A 131 -0.85 -10.26 7.10
CA LEU A 131 0.54 -10.55 6.72
C LEU A 131 0.66 -10.99 5.25
N ARG A 132 -0.24 -11.86 4.76
CA ARG A 132 -0.28 -12.25 3.35
C ARG A 132 -0.51 -11.04 2.44
N ARG A 133 -1.43 -10.15 2.81
CA ARG A 133 -1.70 -8.92 2.05
C ARG A 133 -0.49 -7.96 2.05
N CYS A 134 0.24 -7.85 3.15
CA CYS A 134 1.51 -7.12 3.18
C CYS A 134 2.55 -7.74 2.25
N SER A 135 2.66 -9.06 2.19
CA SER A 135 3.56 -9.77 1.27
C SER A 135 3.19 -9.53 -0.20
N ASP A 136 1.90 -9.58 -0.52
CA ASP A 136 1.38 -9.25 -1.87
C ASP A 136 1.73 -7.81 -2.25
N CYS A 137 1.55 -6.88 -1.31
CA CYS A 137 1.85 -5.46 -1.49
C CYS A 137 3.34 -5.23 -1.79
N LEU A 138 4.22 -5.83 -0.99
CA LEU A 138 5.67 -5.78 -1.21
C LEU A 138 6.06 -6.39 -2.56
N SER A 139 5.42 -7.48 -2.96
CA SER A 139 5.66 -8.12 -4.26
C SER A 139 5.27 -7.21 -5.43
N LEU A 140 4.21 -6.41 -5.29
CA LEU A 140 3.85 -5.41 -6.31
C LEU A 140 4.85 -4.27 -6.37
N ILE A 141 5.25 -3.72 -5.22
CA ILE A 141 6.24 -2.63 -5.16
C ILE A 141 7.57 -3.08 -5.79
N ARG A 142 8.01 -4.30 -5.48
CA ARG A 142 9.23 -4.87 -6.06
C ARG A 142 9.16 -4.99 -7.58
N LYS A 143 8.03 -5.43 -8.13
CA LYS A 143 7.85 -5.52 -9.60
C LYS A 143 7.93 -4.18 -10.31
N VAL A 144 7.51 -3.10 -9.65
CA VAL A 144 7.63 -1.74 -10.18
C VAL A 144 9.05 -1.20 -10.03
N SER A 145 9.75 -1.61 -8.97
CA SER A 145 11.07 -1.11 -8.62
C SER A 145 12.21 -1.84 -9.33
N THR A 146 12.02 -3.09 -9.76
CA THR A 146 13.02 -3.79 -10.56
C THR A 146 13.15 -3.11 -11.92
N PRO A 147 14.34 -2.61 -12.29
CA PRO A 147 14.61 -2.24 -13.67
C PRO A 147 14.35 -3.49 -14.51
N SER A 148 13.41 -3.42 -15.44
CA SER A 148 13.24 -4.49 -16.41
C SER A 148 14.51 -4.57 -17.27
N GLU A 149 15.41 -5.47 -16.89
CA GLU A 149 16.64 -5.82 -17.64
C GLU A 149 16.37 -6.42 -19.02
N THR A 150 15.11 -6.57 -19.42
CA THR A 150 14.75 -7.29 -20.64
C THR A 150 14.93 -6.55 -21.96
N ASN A 151 15.46 -5.32 -22.02
CA ASN A 151 15.80 -4.67 -23.32
C ASN A 151 16.87 -3.57 -23.20
N PHE A 152 18.06 -3.90 -22.69
CA PHE A 152 19.20 -2.97 -22.67
C PHE A 152 20.50 -3.64 -23.13
N SER A 153 20.44 -4.45 -24.19
CA SER A 153 21.67 -4.99 -24.79
C SER A 153 21.98 -4.43 -26.19
N ASP A 154 21.08 -3.66 -26.80
CA ASP A 154 21.33 -3.00 -28.08
C ASP A 154 21.04 -1.50 -27.98
N ASN A 155 22.03 -0.74 -27.52
CA ASN A 155 22.47 0.49 -28.19
C ASN A 155 23.50 1.23 -27.33
N HIS A 156 24.70 1.28 -27.88
CA HIS A 156 25.80 2.15 -27.51
C HIS A 156 25.39 3.65 -27.64
N THR A 157 24.53 4.19 -26.76
CA THR A 157 24.33 5.66 -26.66
C THR A 157 23.58 6.16 -25.41
N LEU A 158 23.63 5.47 -24.27
CA LEU A 158 22.89 5.89 -23.07
C LEU A 158 23.79 6.48 -21.98
N LYS A 159 24.55 7.52 -22.36
CA LYS A 159 24.88 8.65 -21.46
C LYS A 159 23.90 9.82 -21.60
N ALA A 160 22.82 9.64 -22.37
CA ALA A 160 21.83 10.68 -22.62
C ALA A 160 20.38 10.18 -22.47
N VAL A 161 19.93 9.92 -21.23
CA VAL A 161 18.57 10.34 -20.82
C VAL A 161 18.66 11.10 -19.49
N PRO A 162 19.10 12.37 -19.55
CA PRO A 162 19.05 13.35 -18.47
C PRO A 162 17.92 14.37 -18.75
N ARG A 163 17.52 15.18 -17.76
CA ARG A 163 17.02 16.56 -17.94
C ARG A 163 15.77 16.84 -18.83
N ALA A 164 15.07 15.87 -19.40
CA ALA A 164 14.00 16.13 -20.39
C ALA A 164 12.62 16.49 -19.83
N ILE A 165 12.39 16.48 -18.50
CA ILE A 165 11.10 16.90 -17.92
C ILE A 165 11.04 18.44 -17.73
N GLY A 166 12.16 19.16 -17.93
CA GLY A 166 12.24 20.62 -17.74
C GLY A 166 12.15 21.48 -19.00
N GLN A 167 11.99 20.91 -20.21
CA GLN A 167 12.06 21.69 -21.47
C GLN A 167 10.79 21.63 -22.35
N CYS A 168 9.69 21.02 -21.89
CA CYS A 168 8.46 20.93 -22.67
C CYS A 168 7.27 21.71 -22.08
N ILE A 169 7.53 22.73 -21.26
CA ILE A 169 6.51 23.74 -20.91
C ILE A 169 6.90 25.03 -21.63
N PRO A 170 6.25 25.39 -22.76
CA PRO A 170 6.32 26.75 -23.25
C PRO A 170 5.64 27.65 -22.21
N VAL A 171 6.44 28.47 -21.54
CA VAL A 171 5.97 29.65 -20.81
C VAL A 171 5.60 30.69 -21.86
N SER A 172 4.43 30.52 -22.43
CA SER A 172 3.77 31.55 -23.25
C SER A 172 2.29 31.31 -23.10
N TYR A 173 1.75 31.83 -22.00
CA TYR A 173 0.52 32.62 -21.88
C TYR A 173 0.16 32.63 -20.39
N TRP A 174 -0.07 33.85 -19.91
CA TRP A 174 -0.58 34.20 -18.59
C TRP A 174 -1.84 33.42 -18.22
#